data_AF-A0A7X7XBZ0-F1
#
_entry.id   AF-A0A7X7XBZ0-F1
#
_cell.length_a   1.000
_cell.length_b   1.000
_cell.length_c   1.000
_cell.angle_alpha   90.00
_cell.angle_beta   90.00
_cell.angle_gamma   90.00
#
_symmetry.space_group_name_H-M   'P 1'
#
loop_
_entity.id
_entity.type
_entity.pdbx_description
1 polymer ?
#
loop_
_entity_poly.entity_id
_entity_poly.type
_entity_poly.pdbx_seq_one_letter_code
_entity_poly.pdbx_strand_id
1 'polypeptide(L)'
;MPAVHFVGARERYTSSNMIERFKGALEKGELHDLFSQGDLVAVKFDVGEKTALGYVRPPIVKAIVDAIYSCDGYPVLLDTLNMNTKASDVGRN
;
A
#
# COMPACT_ATOMS: atom_id res chain seq x y z
N MET A 1 2.34 22.15 4.19
CA MET A 1 1.44 21.28 3.42
C MET A 1 2.11 19.93 3.31
N PRO A 2 1.43 18.80 3.53
CA PRO A 2 2.06 17.48 3.41
C PRO A 2 2.51 17.25 1.97
N ALA A 3 3.73 16.76 1.79
CA ALA A 3 4.23 16.36 0.48
C ALA A 3 3.47 15.12 0.00
N VAL A 4 2.92 15.17 -1.21
CA VAL A 4 2.20 14.02 -1.80
C VAL A 4 3.00 13.49 -2.98
N HIS A 5 3.46 12.24 -2.86
CA HIS A 5 4.19 11.54 -3.91
C HIS A 5 3.27 10.62 -4.70
N PHE A 6 3.24 10.78 -6.02
CA PHE A 6 2.41 9.97 -6.92
C PHE A 6 3.28 9.00 -7.74
N VAL A 7 2.86 7.73 -7.79
CA VAL A 7 3.45 6.71 -8.67
C VAL A 7 2.35 6.16 -9.58
N GLY A 8 2.36 6.60 -10.84
CA GLY A 8 1.43 6.10 -11.86
C GLY A 8 1.73 4.65 -12.26
N ALA A 9 0.70 3.81 -12.25
CA ALA A 9 0.75 2.42 -12.73
C ALA A 9 0.74 2.30 -14.27
N ARG A 10 0.28 3.34 -14.98
CA ARG A 10 0.28 3.42 -16.44
C ARG A 10 1.53 4.16 -16.95
N GLU A 11 2.26 3.46 -17.82
CA GLU A 11 3.10 3.93 -18.95
C GLU A 11 4.61 4.28 -18.83
N ARG A 12 5.27 3.95 -19.96
CA ARG A 12 6.37 4.65 -20.68
C ARG A 12 7.83 4.57 -20.25
N TYR A 13 8.19 3.76 -19.26
CA TYR A 13 9.61 3.52 -18.95
C TYR A 13 10.01 2.08 -19.24
N THR A 14 10.94 1.89 -20.17
CA THR A 14 11.51 0.60 -20.57
C THR A 14 12.45 -0.01 -19.53
N SER A 15 12.81 0.71 -18.46
CA SER A 15 13.95 0.37 -17.60
C SER A 15 13.69 0.30 -16.09
N SER A 16 12.52 0.69 -15.57
CA SER A 16 12.25 0.62 -14.10
C SER A 16 10.96 -0.10 -13.77
N ASN A 17 11.02 -1.00 -12.78
CA ASN A 17 9.86 -1.73 -12.29
C ASN A 17 8.99 -0.79 -11.44
N MET A 18 7.67 -0.91 -11.53
CA MET A 18 6.70 -0.16 -10.71
C MET A 18 7.05 -0.18 -9.22
N ILE A 19 7.54 -1.32 -8.72
CA ILE A 19 7.94 -1.50 -7.32
C ILE A 19 9.14 -0.64 -6.94
N GLU A 20 10.13 -0.46 -7.81
CA GLU A 20 11.30 0.39 -7.53
C GLU A 20 10.91 1.85 -7.43
N ARG A 21 10.03 2.31 -8.33
CA ARG A 21 9.48 3.66 -8.29
C ARG A 21 8.65 3.90 -7.03
N PHE A 22 7.90 2.87 -6.59
CA PHE A 22 7.15 2.92 -5.34
C PHE A 22 8.06 3.03 -4.12
N LYS A 23 9.15 2.25 -4.07
CA LYS A 23 10.18 2.37 -3.02
C LYS A 23 10.80 3.77 -2.98
N GLY A 24 11.17 4.32 -4.14
CA GLY A 24 11.70 5.69 -4.21
C GLY A 24 10.70 6.78 -3.82
N ALA A 25 9.38 6.50 -3.88
CA ALA A 25 8.37 7.40 -3.33
C ALA A 25 8.24 7.27 -1.81
N LEU A 26 8.35 6.05 -1.26
CA LEU A 26 8.38 5.81 0.19
C LEU A 26 9.58 6.49 0.85
N GLU A 27 10.77 6.40 0.25
CA GLU A 27 11.99 7.05 0.74
C GLU A 27 11.84 8.57 0.83
N LYS A 28 11.19 9.20 -0.15
CA LYS A 28 10.92 10.64 -0.16
C LYS A 28 9.83 11.05 0.83
N GLY A 29 8.99 10.11 1.26
CA GLY A 29 7.87 10.37 2.17
C GLY A 29 8.27 10.44 3.64
N GLU A 30 9.57 10.41 3.96
CA GLU A 30 10.11 10.62 5.31
C GLU A 30 9.43 9.72 6.37
N LEU A 31 9.23 8.44 6.04
CA LEU A 31 8.49 7.49 6.89
C LEU A 31 9.06 7.36 8.32
N HIS A 32 10.36 7.59 8.48
CA HIS A 32 11.08 7.53 9.75
C HIS A 32 10.66 8.61 10.75
N ASP A 33 10.10 9.73 10.28
CA ASP A 33 9.64 10.82 11.14
C ASP A 33 8.18 10.62 11.60
N LEU A 34 7.49 9.57 11.09
CA LEU A 34 6.07 9.33 11.36
C LEU A 34 5.79 8.48 12.60
N PHE A 35 6.78 7.71 13.08
CA PHE A 35 6.66 6.85 14.24
C PHE A 35 8.03 6.63 14.91
N SER A 36 8.01 6.20 16.16
CA SER A 36 9.22 5.93 16.93
C SER A 36 9.61 4.45 16.86
N GLN A 37 10.87 4.17 17.17
CA GLN A 37 11.35 2.80 17.35
C GLN A 37 10.46 2.04 18.34
N GLY A 38 10.03 0.85 17.94
CA GLY A 38 9.19 -0.04 18.74
C GLY A 38 7.69 0.23 18.65
N ASP A 39 7.26 1.26 17.90
CA ASP A 39 5.84 1.54 17.71
C ASP A 39 5.15 0.48 16.85
N LEU A 40 3.87 0.22 17.17
CA LEU A 40 2.99 -0.54 16.30
C LEU A 40 2.44 0.38 15.21
N VAL A 41 2.71 0.04 13.95
CA VAL A 41 2.34 0.85 12.79
C VAL A 41 1.24 0.15 12.01
N ALA A 42 0.02 0.67 12.11
CA ALA A 42 -1.12 0.14 11.37
C ALA A 42 -1.03 0.53 9.88
N VAL A 43 -0.98 -0.46 9.00
CA VAL A 43 -1.01 -0.27 7.54
C VAL A 43 -2.39 -0.68 7.04
N LYS A 44 -3.25 0.32 6.82
CA LYS A 44 -4.57 0.10 6.24
C LYS A 44 -4.50 0.13 4.72
N PHE A 45 -5.08 -0.87 4.07
CA PHE A 45 -5.19 -0.90 2.62
C PHE A 45 -6.41 -1.69 2.15
N ASP A 46 -6.97 -1.28 1.02
CA ASP A 46 -8.01 -2.03 0.33
C ASP A 46 -7.35 -3.08 -0.56
N VAL A 47 -7.54 -4.36 -0.25
CA VAL A 47 -6.97 -5.44 -1.10
C VAL A 47 -7.64 -5.44 -2.47
N GLY A 48 -8.96 -5.23 -2.49
CA GLY A 48 -9.80 -5.42 -3.67
C GLY A 48 -9.90 -6.88 -4.11
N GLU A 49 -10.59 -7.14 -5.21
CA GLU A 49 -10.66 -8.48 -5.81
C GLU A 49 -9.53 -8.66 -6.83
N LYS A 50 -8.88 -9.83 -6.85
CA LYS A 50 -7.72 -10.11 -7.73
C LYS A 50 -7.94 -9.78 -9.21
N THR A 51 -9.17 -9.91 -9.70
CA THR A 51 -9.58 -9.65 -11.08
C THR A 51 -9.99 -8.19 -11.31
N ALA A 52 -10.21 -7.41 -10.26
CA ALA A 52 -10.60 -6.02 -10.32
C ALA A 52 -9.39 -5.10 -10.52
N LEU A 53 -9.63 -3.96 -11.19
CA LEU A 53 -8.63 -2.90 -11.41
C LEU A 53 -8.04 -2.34 -10.11
N GLY A 54 -8.83 -2.37 -9.02
CA GLY A 54 -8.42 -1.90 -7.69
C GLY A 54 -7.59 -2.88 -6.88
N TYR A 55 -7.21 -4.05 -7.44
CA TYR A 55 -6.43 -5.04 -6.70
C TYR A 55 -5.04 -4.52 -6.32
N VAL A 56 -4.75 -4.48 -5.02
CA VAL A 56 -3.41 -4.17 -4.52
C VAL A 56 -2.53 -5.42 -4.60
N ARG A 57 -1.47 -5.33 -5.40
CA ARG A 57 -0.53 -6.44 -5.58
C ARG A 57 0.30 -6.65 -4.29
N PRO A 58 0.46 -7.88 -3.78
CA PRO A 58 1.21 -8.16 -2.56
C PRO A 58 2.63 -7.55 -2.49
N PRO A 59 3.41 -7.47 -3.60
CA PRO A 59 4.71 -6.80 -3.56
C PRO A 59 4.67 -5.30 -3.20
N ILE A 60 3.56 -4.61 -3.44
CA ILE A 60 3.39 -3.20 -3.02
C ILE A 60 3.27 -3.14 -1.51
N VAL A 61 2.42 -3.98 -0.92
CA VAL A 61 2.26 -4.08 0.55
C VAL A 61 3.58 -4.48 1.20
N LYS A 62 4.29 -5.45 0.63
CA LYS A 62 5.61 -5.86 1.10
C LYS A 62 6.61 -4.69 1.13
N ALA A 63 6.63 -3.83 0.12
CA ALA A 63 7.52 -2.68 0.11
C ALA A 63 7.26 -1.70 1.26
N ILE A 64 5.99 -1.53 1.67
CA ILE A 64 5.63 -0.73 2.84
C ILE A 64 6.08 -1.41 4.13
N VAL A 65 5.81 -2.71 4.26
CA VAL A 65 6.21 -3.51 5.43
C VAL A 65 7.72 -3.48 5.63
N ASP A 66 8.50 -3.68 4.56
CA ASP A 66 9.95 -3.63 4.60
C ASP A 66 10.45 -2.24 5.02
N ALA A 67 9.81 -1.16 4.54
CA ALA A 67 10.16 0.20 4.92
C ALA A 67 9.90 0.46 6.42
N ILE A 68 8.77 -0.03 6.97
CA ILE A 68 8.45 0.12 8.40
C ILE A 68 9.47 -0.63 9.27
N TYR A 69 9.80 -1.87 8.90
CA TYR A 69 10.83 -2.64 9.61
C TYR A 69 12.20 -1.97 9.55
N SER A 70 12.55 -1.31 8.44
CA SER A 70 13.82 -0.58 8.33
C SER A 70 13.92 0.65 9.24
N CYS A 71 12.79 1.11 9.78
CA CYS A 71 12.69 2.20 10.75
C CYS A 71 12.42 1.68 12.19
N ASP A 72 12.70 0.40 12.45
CA ASP A 72 12.46 -0.28 13.73
C ASP A 72 10.99 -0.24 14.23
N GLY A 73 10.03 -0.08 13.32
CA GLY A 73 8.60 -0.19 13.61
C GLY A 73 8.07 -1.61 13.47
N TYR A 74 6.91 -1.87 14.08
CA TYR A 74 6.21 -3.15 14.00
C TYR A 74 4.91 -3.02 13.19
N PRO A 75 4.88 -3.47 11.93
CA PRO A 75 3.72 -3.30 11.06
C PRO A 75 2.57 -4.24 11.45
N VAL A 76 1.35 -3.69 11.50
CA VAL A 76 0.09 -4.43 11.61
C VAL A 76 -0.71 -4.19 10.34
N LEU A 77 -0.88 -5.23 9.54
CA LEU A 77 -1.63 -5.14 8.30
C LEU A 77 -3.13 -5.19 8.59
N LEU A 78 -3.85 -4.18 8.11
CA LEU A 78 -5.30 -4.08 8.20
C LEU A 78 -5.86 -4.04 6.78
N ASP A 79 -6.35 -5.18 6.30
CA ASP A 79 -7.01 -5.24 5.02
C ASP A 79 -8.50 -4.93 5.15
N THR A 80 -8.97 -4.12 4.20
CA THR A 80 -10.39 -3.94 3.96
C THR A 80 -10.76 -4.64 2.67
N LEU A 81 -11.57 -5.70 2.78
CA LEU A 81 -12.24 -6.29 1.63
C LEU A 81 -13.33 -5.32 1.21
N ASN A 82 -13.06 -4.52 0.18
CA ASN A 82 -14.10 -3.72 -0.44
C ASN A 82 -15.14 -4.69 -1.03
N MET A 83 -16.32 -4.74 -0.40
CA MET A 83 -17.52 -5.26 -1.04
C MET A 83 -17.91 -4.29 -2.15
N ASN A 84 -17.43 -4.55 -3.38
CA ASN A 84 -17.96 -3.88 -4.57
C ASN A 84 -19.44 -4.26 -4.82
N THR A 85 -19.90 -5.31 -4.15
CA THR A 85 -21.29 -5.77 -4.12
C THR A 85 -22.06 -4.98 -3.07
N LYS A 86 -23.18 -4.36 -3.45
CA LYS A 86 -24.04 -3.69 -2.46
C LYS A 86 -24.46 -4.72 -1.41
N ALA A 87 -24.57 -4.31 -0.14
CA ALA A 87 -25.07 -5.19 0.92
C ALA A 87 -26.45 -5.80 0.58
N SER A 88 -27.24 -5.11 -0.26
CA SER A 88 -28.53 -5.61 -0.79
C SER A 88 -28.43 -6.82 -1.72
N ASP A 89 -27.24 -7.09 -2.26
CA ASP A 89 -27.03 -8.08 -3.31
C ASP A 89 -26.35 -9.35 -2.75
N VAL A 90 -25.99 -9.35 -1.46
CA VAL A 90 -25.46 -10.53 -0.77
C VAL A 90 -26.62 -11.37 -0.23
N GLY A 91 -26.72 -12.63 -0.64
CA GLY A 91 -27.75 -13.58 -0.16
C GLY A 91 -29.01 -13.67 -1.01
N ARG A 92 -29.09 -12.96 -2.14
CA ARG A 92 -30.08 -13.18 -3.19
C ARG A 92 -29.56 -14.23 -4.18
N ASN A 93 -29.58 -15.50 -3.78
CA ASN A 93 -29.53 -16.64 -4.70
C ASN A 93 -30.89 -17.32 -4.72
#